data_AF-A0A5C5WX64-F1
#
_entry.id   AF-A0A5C5WX64-F1
#
_cell.length_a   1.000
_cell.length_b   1.000
_cell.length_c   1.000
_cell.angle_alpha   90.00
_cell.angle_beta   90.00
_cell.angle_gamma   90.00
#
_symmetry.space_group_name_H-M   'P 1'
#
loop_
_entity.id
_entity.type
_entity.pdbx_description
1 polymer ?
#
loop_
_entity_poly.entity_id
_entity_poly.type
_entity_poly.pdbx_seq_one_letter_code
_entity_poly.pdbx_strand_id
1 'polypeptide(L)'
;MNAPSPEPIQRSRLLPRVSFRAMFALMTLGVIFAAIARAAGDGAVVATGFMVATGFLLACFVAFLLLFMLAWCVSVTWYQPSEEIQTDDSPFSDDTLPSQILPPREQRP
;
A
#
# COMPACT_ATOMS: atom_id res chain seq x y z
N MET A 1 17.41 1.51 -39.47
CA MET A 1 17.29 0.45 -38.44
C MET A 1 16.18 0.89 -37.49
N ASN A 2 15.02 0.25 -37.56
CA ASN A 2 13.87 0.59 -36.72
C ASN A 2 14.01 -0.19 -35.41
N ALA A 3 14.01 0.51 -34.27
CA ALA A 3 13.98 -0.13 -32.97
C ALA A 3 12.56 -0.65 -32.68
N PRO A 4 12.41 -1.84 -32.08
CA PRO A 4 11.10 -2.35 -31.67
C PRO A 4 10.50 -1.46 -30.57
N SER A 5 9.19 -1.23 -30.66
CA SER A 5 8.40 -0.44 -29.69
C SER A 5 8.41 -1.11 -28.31
N PRO A 6 8.58 -0.35 -27.21
CA PRO A 6 8.53 -0.90 -25.85
C PRO A 6 7.11 -1.34 -25.52
N GLU A 7 6.89 -2.64 -25.38
CA GLU A 7 5.61 -3.18 -24.91
C GLU A 7 5.35 -2.79 -23.44
N PRO A 8 4.11 -2.41 -23.08
CA PRO A 8 3.77 -2.09 -21.70
C PRO A 8 3.90 -3.34 -20.82
N ILE A 9 4.65 -3.23 -19.72
CA ILE A 9 4.79 -4.28 -18.71
C ILE A 9 3.39 -4.58 -18.14
N GLN A 10 2.73 -5.61 -18.67
CA GLN A 10 1.46 -6.10 -18.12
C GLN A 10 1.73 -6.57 -16.69
N ARG A 11 1.25 -5.81 -15.69
CA ARG A 11 1.27 -6.25 -14.29
C ARG A 11 0.46 -7.54 -14.18
N SER A 12 1.18 -8.66 -14.08
CA SER A 12 0.61 -10.00 -13.91
C SER A 12 -0.45 -9.99 -12.79
N ARG A 13 -1.70 -10.27 -13.18
CA ARG A 13 -2.83 -10.42 -12.25
C ARG A 13 -2.92 -11.84 -11.66
N LEU A 14 -1.94 -12.70 -11.96
CA LEU A 14 -1.93 -14.13 -11.60
C LEU A 14 -1.22 -14.44 -10.28
N LEU A 15 -0.56 -13.47 -9.66
CA LEU A 15 -0.02 -13.68 -8.32
C LEU A 15 -1.17 -13.67 -7.30
N PRO A 16 -1.31 -14.74 -6.48
CA PRO A 16 -2.34 -14.80 -5.46
C PRO A 16 -2.27 -13.55 -4.61
N ARG A 17 -3.35 -12.75 -4.61
CA ARG A 17 -3.52 -11.61 -3.69
C ARG A 17 -3.76 -12.07 -2.25
N VAL A 18 -3.25 -13.24 -1.85
CA VAL A 18 -3.07 -13.58 -0.45
C VAL A 18 -1.91 -12.72 0.01
N SER A 19 -2.25 -11.45 0.23
CA SER A 19 -1.29 -10.41 0.59
C SER A 19 -0.52 -10.88 1.82
N PHE A 20 0.75 -10.48 1.92
CA PHE A 20 1.56 -10.64 3.12
C PHE A 20 0.79 -10.28 4.41
N ARG A 21 -0.16 -9.33 4.30
CA ARG A 21 -1.10 -8.92 5.35
C ARG A 21 -2.05 -10.05 5.79
N ALA A 22 -2.60 -10.84 4.86
CA ALA A 22 -3.48 -11.97 5.17
C ALA A 22 -2.70 -13.11 5.86
N MET A 23 -1.47 -13.39 5.39
CA MET A 23 -0.59 -14.38 6.03
C MET A 23 -0.18 -13.93 7.44
N PHE A 24 0.15 -12.65 7.62
CA PHE A 24 0.44 -12.07 8.93
C PHE A 24 -0.78 -12.14 9.87
N ALA A 25 -1.99 -11.86 9.37
CA ALA A 25 -3.21 -11.95 10.16
C ALA A 25 -3.49 -13.39 10.65
N LEU A 26 -3.36 -14.39 9.77
CA LEU A 26 -3.52 -15.80 10.14
C LEU A 26 -2.46 -16.26 11.13
N MET A 27 -1.21 -15.85 10.93
CA MET A 27 -0.11 -16.20 11.84
C MET A 27 -0.31 -15.58 13.23
N THR A 28 -0.78 -14.33 13.28
CA THR A 28 -1.12 -13.63 14.53
C THR A 28 -2.25 -14.37 15.27
N LEU A 29 -3.31 -14.75 14.55
CA LEU A 29 -4.43 -15.51 15.11
C LEU A 29 -3.95 -16.86 15.68
N GLY A 30 -3.07 -17.56 14.95
CA GLY A 30 -2.47 -18.82 15.38
C GLY A 30 -1.65 -18.70 16.67
N VAL A 31 -0.85 -17.62 16.79
CA VAL A 31 -0.10 -17.33 18.02
C VAL A 31 -1.04 -17.15 19.22
N ILE A 32 -2.15 -16.42 19.05
CA ILE A 32 -3.15 -16.21 20.12
C ILE A 32 -3.82 -17.52 20.54
N PHE A 33 -4.14 -18.41 19.60
CA PHE A 33 -4.72 -19.71 19.95
C PHE A 33 -3.73 -20.64 20.65
N ALA A 34 -2.48 -20.71 20.16
CA ALA A 34 -1.43 -21.53 20.77
C ALA A 34 -1.10 -21.07 22.20
N ALA A 35 -1.08 -19.75 22.39
CA ALA A 35 -0.98 -19.08 23.67
C ALA A 35 -2.05 -19.49 24.68
N ILE A 36 -3.33 -19.43 24.28
CA ILE A 36 -4.47 -19.80 25.12
C ILE A 36 -4.40 -21.29 25.47
N ALA A 37 -4.07 -22.14 24.49
CA ALA A 37 -3.92 -23.58 24.70
C ALA A 37 -2.81 -23.90 25.71
N ARG A 38 -1.69 -23.16 25.67
CA ARG A 38 -0.60 -23.31 26.63
C ARG A 38 -0.96 -22.80 28.03
N ALA A 39 -1.62 -21.64 28.10
CA ALA A 39 -2.10 -21.06 29.36
C ALA A 39 -3.10 -21.98 30.08
N ALA A 40 -3.91 -22.74 29.35
CA ALA A 40 -4.83 -23.73 29.90
C ALA A 40 -4.13 -24.92 30.58
N GLY A 41 -2.86 -25.20 30.25
CA GLY A 41 -2.09 -26.33 30.80
C GLY A 41 -1.20 -26.00 31.99
N ASP A 42 -0.71 -24.76 32.14
CA ASP A 42 0.42 -24.42 33.04
C ASP A 42 0.04 -23.76 34.39
N GLY A 43 -1.24 -23.69 34.76
CA GLY A 43 -1.67 -23.12 36.04
C GLY A 43 -1.66 -21.57 36.10
N ALA A 44 -2.21 -21.04 37.20
CA ALA A 44 -2.74 -19.67 37.27
C ALA A 44 -1.73 -18.55 36.95
N VAL A 45 -0.44 -18.71 37.28
CA VAL A 45 0.55 -17.62 37.13
C VAL A 45 0.95 -17.41 35.67
N VAL A 46 1.21 -18.49 34.93
CA VAL A 46 1.56 -18.42 33.50
C VAL A 46 0.37 -17.93 32.69
N ALA A 47 -0.84 -18.40 33.01
CA ALA A 47 -2.07 -17.94 32.37
C ALA A 47 -2.32 -16.43 32.58
N THR A 48 -2.06 -15.92 33.78
CA THR A 48 -2.23 -14.50 34.10
C THR A 48 -1.20 -13.64 33.34
N GLY A 49 0.07 -14.05 33.32
CA GLY A 49 1.11 -13.37 32.55
C GLY A 49 0.77 -13.31 31.05
N PHE A 50 0.26 -14.42 30.51
CA PHE A 50 -0.12 -14.50 29.09
C PHE A 50 -1.32 -13.59 28.77
N MET A 51 -2.33 -13.57 29.63
CA MET A 51 -3.50 -12.69 29.48
C MET A 51 -3.10 -11.23 29.51
N VAL A 52 -2.24 -10.83 30.44
CA VAL A 52 -1.78 -9.43 30.55
C VAL A 52 -0.95 -9.03 29.32
N ALA A 53 -0.02 -9.88 28.88
CA ALA A 53 0.81 -9.58 27.70
C ALA A 53 -0.04 -9.47 26.42
N THR A 54 -0.96 -10.40 26.21
CA THR A 54 -1.86 -10.39 25.04
C THR A 54 -2.84 -9.22 25.10
N GLY A 55 -3.41 -8.96 26.27
CA GLY A 55 -4.30 -7.82 26.51
C GLY A 55 -3.60 -6.48 26.25
N PHE A 56 -2.36 -6.32 26.71
CA PHE A 56 -1.55 -5.13 26.45
C PHE A 56 -1.27 -4.95 24.94
N LEU A 57 -0.82 -6.00 24.25
CA LEU A 57 -0.58 -5.94 22.80
C LEU A 57 -1.85 -5.60 22.02
N LEU A 58 -2.98 -6.22 22.39
CA LEU A 58 -4.28 -5.94 21.78
C LEU A 58 -4.70 -4.49 22.03
N ALA A 59 -4.54 -3.98 23.25
CA ALA A 59 -4.85 -2.60 23.60
C ALA A 59 -3.98 -1.60 22.82
N CYS A 60 -2.68 -1.85 22.70
CA CYS A 60 -1.78 -1.04 21.87
C CYS A 60 -2.24 -1.05 20.41
N PHE A 61 -2.55 -2.22 19.85
CA PHE A 61 -3.01 -2.34 18.46
C PHE A 61 -4.30 -1.56 18.23
N VAL A 62 -5.29 -1.69 19.14
CA VAL A 62 -6.55 -0.93 19.07
C VAL A 62 -6.28 0.57 19.16
N ALA A 63 -5.40 1.03 20.05
CA ALA A 63 -5.04 2.44 20.16
C ALA A 63 -4.42 2.98 18.86
N PHE A 64 -3.47 2.25 18.25
CA PHE A 64 -2.89 2.63 16.96
C PHE A 64 -3.92 2.62 15.83
N LEU A 65 -4.83 1.66 15.82
CA LEU A 65 -5.91 1.61 14.82
C LEU A 65 -6.85 2.81 14.94
N LEU A 66 -7.20 3.21 16.16
CA LEU A 66 -8.01 4.41 16.40
C LEU A 66 -7.29 5.68 15.97
N LEU A 67 -6.00 5.82 16.30
CA LEU A 67 -5.19 6.95 15.83
C LEU A 67 -5.08 6.98 14.31
N PHE A 68 -4.88 5.82 13.68
CA PHE A 68 -4.87 5.70 12.22
C PHE A 68 -6.22 6.07 11.60
N MET A 69 -7.34 5.60 12.15
CA MET A 69 -8.69 5.97 11.71
C MET A 69 -8.92 7.48 11.83
N LEU A 70 -8.45 8.09 12.91
CA LEU A 70 -8.57 9.54 13.12
C LEU A 70 -7.73 10.31 12.09
N ALA A 71 -6.47 9.91 11.89
CA ALA A 71 -5.61 10.48 10.86
C ALA A 71 -6.18 10.28 9.44
N TRP A 72 -6.79 9.12 9.18
CA TRP A 72 -7.46 8.81 7.92
C TRP A 72 -8.68 9.70 7.70
N CYS A 73 -9.53 9.90 8.70
CA CYS A 73 -10.67 10.83 8.60
C CYS A 73 -10.21 12.24 8.23
N VAL A 74 -9.16 12.74 8.91
CA VAL A 74 -8.57 14.04 8.58
C VAL A 74 -8.05 14.03 7.14
N SER A 75 -7.27 13.02 6.76
CA SER A 75 -6.74 12.87 5.41
C SER A 75 -7.86 12.91 4.38
N VAL A 76 -8.92 12.12 4.50
CA VAL A 76 -10.04 12.10 3.55
C VAL A 76 -10.77 13.44 3.47
N THR A 77 -10.97 14.15 4.59
CA THR A 77 -11.62 15.47 4.57
C THR A 77 -10.79 16.57 3.92
N TRP A 78 -9.46 16.48 4.04
CA TRP A 78 -8.52 17.46 3.50
C TRP A 78 -7.82 16.96 2.24
N TYR A 79 -8.18 15.77 1.76
CA TYR A 79 -7.67 15.18 0.54
C TYR A 79 -8.26 15.96 -0.62
N GLN A 80 -7.53 16.97 -1.05
CA GLN A 80 -7.64 17.44 -2.41
C GLN A 80 -6.92 16.40 -3.26
N PRO A 81 -7.60 15.71 -4.19
CA PRO A 81 -6.89 15.12 -5.30
C PRO A 81 -6.10 16.29 -5.88
N SER A 82 -4.78 16.30 -5.69
CA SER A 82 -3.92 17.09 -6.55
C SER A 82 -4.30 16.61 -7.92
N GLU A 83 -4.98 17.45 -8.70
CA GLU A 83 -5.12 17.23 -10.13
C GLU A 83 -3.72 16.83 -10.57
N GLU A 84 -3.65 15.55 -10.89
CA GLU A 84 -2.50 14.88 -11.47
C GLU A 84 -1.84 15.90 -12.36
N ILE A 85 -0.57 16.24 -12.05
CA ILE A 85 0.32 17.08 -12.85
C ILE A 85 -0.16 16.91 -14.27
N GLN A 86 -0.88 17.91 -14.78
CA GLN A 86 -1.61 17.77 -16.02
C GLN A 86 -0.55 17.40 -17.04
N THR A 87 -0.58 16.14 -17.46
CA THR A 87 0.37 15.54 -18.39
C THR A 87 0.17 16.13 -19.80
N ASP A 88 -0.39 17.34 -19.89
CA ASP A 88 -0.46 18.19 -21.08
C ASP A 88 0.85 18.97 -21.28
N ASP A 89 1.65 19.18 -20.23
CA ASP A 89 2.93 19.92 -20.32
C ASP A 89 4.16 19.04 -20.00
N SER A 90 4.00 17.71 -20.06
CA SER A 90 5.14 16.80 -20.03
C SER A 90 5.72 16.68 -21.43
N PRO A 91 7.01 16.97 -21.66
CA PRO A 91 7.64 16.80 -22.98
C PRO A 91 7.74 15.34 -23.45
N PHE A 92 7.23 14.40 -22.64
CA PHE A 92 7.22 12.95 -22.88
C PHE A 92 5.81 12.33 -22.77
N SER A 93 4.75 13.14 -22.78
CA SER A 93 3.38 12.62 -22.92
C SER A 93 3.18 12.10 -24.34
N ASP A 94 2.76 10.85 -24.48
CA ASP A 94 2.75 10.10 -25.75
C ASP A 94 1.84 10.71 -26.84
N ASP A 95 0.95 11.64 -26.48
CA ASP A 95 -0.07 12.19 -27.38
C ASP A 95 0.17 13.65 -27.84
N THR A 96 1.25 14.31 -27.40
CA THR A 96 1.55 15.69 -27.80
C THR A 96 2.96 15.82 -28.36
N LEU A 97 3.06 16.29 -29.60
CA LEU A 97 4.35 16.68 -30.17
C LEU A 97 4.87 17.89 -29.37
N PRO A 98 6.13 17.88 -28.92
CA PRO A 98 6.70 19.01 -28.18
C PRO A 98 6.59 20.27 -29.04
N SER A 99 6.26 21.39 -28.40
CA SER A 99 6.13 22.68 -29.09
C SER A 99 7.40 22.95 -29.90
N GLN A 100 7.25 23.11 -31.21
CA GLN A 100 8.38 23.20 -32.13
C GLN A 100 9.18 24.49 -31.83
N ILE A 101 10.37 24.36 -31.24
CA ILE A 101 11.24 25.50 -30.86
C ILE A 101 11.76 26.26 -32.10
N LEU A 102 11.81 25.60 -33.25
CA LEU A 102 12.39 26.14 -34.48
C LEU A 102 11.31 26.33 -35.54
N PRO A 103 11.11 27.56 -36.07
CA PRO A 103 10.16 27.77 -37.15
C PRO A 103 10.55 26.90 -38.37
N PRO A 104 9.56 26.38 -39.13
CA PRO A 104 9.82 25.59 -40.33
C PRO A 104 10.77 26.35 -41.27
N ARG A 105 11.88 25.72 -41.66
CA ARG A 105 12.71 26.26 -42.73
C ARG A 105 11.98 26.02 -44.04
N GLU A 106 11.50 27.09 -44.66
CA GLU A 106 10.99 27.07 -46.03
C GLU A 106 12.04 26.40 -46.94
N GLN A 107 11.63 25.35 -47.66
CA GLN A 107 12.43 24.80 -48.75
C GLN A 107 12.44 25.87 -49.84
N ARG A 108 13.54 26.61 -49.90
CA ARG A 108 13.80 27.50 -51.05
C ARG A 108 13.83 26.61 -52.31
N PRO A 109 13.10 26.96 -53.38
CA PRO A 109 13.06 26.19 -54.63
C PRO A 109 14.43 26.11 -55.30
#